data_AF-A0A1Q9UQZ4-F1
#
_entry.id   AF-A0A1Q9UQZ4-F1
#
_cell.length_a   1.000
_cell.length_b   1.000
_cell.length_c   1.000
_cell.angle_alpha   90.00
_cell.angle_beta   90.00
_cell.angle_gamma   90.00
#
_symmetry.space_group_name_H-M   'P 1'
#
loop_
_entity.id
_entity.type
_entity.pdbx_description
1 polymer ?
#
loop_
_entity_poly.entity_id
_entity_poly.type
_entity_poly.pdbx_seq_one_letter_code
_entity_poly.pdbx_strand_id
1 'polypeptide(L)'
;MERIALTDGTSGGIAPGLLPADVDVEAVLRDGDERELAAAWNTYFERALAQRITADPDARPEGVDVFEHVLAGLAPVTAAQALEANRRLVELLTGRRWMVMRDAREAGASWTDIGAALGMSRQGAYEWYQRKIELQEEHVPEFHDTARARAVLGDT
;
A
#
# COMPACT_ATOMS: atom_id res chain seq x y z
N MET A 1 9.66 -14.92 7.40
CA MET A 1 10.18 -13.65 7.98
C MET A 1 9.19 -13.21 9.04
N GLU A 2 9.66 -12.81 10.21
CA GLU A 2 8.80 -12.35 11.30
C GLU A 2 8.20 -10.99 10.93
N ARG A 3 6.92 -10.76 11.26
CA ARG A 3 6.21 -9.53 10.93
C ARG A 3 6.72 -8.38 11.81
N ILE A 4 6.89 -7.20 11.22
CA ILE A 4 7.33 -6.03 11.98
C ILE A 4 6.19 -5.54 12.88
N ALA A 5 6.49 -5.35 14.15
CA ALA A 5 5.59 -4.70 15.09
C ALA A 5 5.50 -3.21 14.72
N LEU A 6 4.31 -2.76 14.32
CA LEU A 6 4.04 -1.35 14.10
C LEU A 6 3.65 -0.67 15.41
N THR A 7 3.75 0.65 15.45
CA THR A 7 3.27 1.46 16.59
C THR A 7 1.80 1.15 16.90
N ASP A 8 1.44 1.12 18.18
CA ASP A 8 0.09 0.72 18.64
C ASP A 8 -0.77 1.89 19.13
N GLY A 9 -0.25 3.12 19.10
CA GLY A 9 -0.95 4.33 19.53
C GLY A 9 -0.89 4.60 21.04
N THR A 10 -0.36 3.68 21.86
CA THR A 10 -0.31 3.84 23.32
C THR A 10 0.95 4.57 23.80
N SER A 11 1.95 4.73 22.92
CA SER A 11 3.21 5.40 23.20
C SER A 11 3.14 6.90 22.85
N GLY A 12 2.78 7.72 23.83
CA GLY A 12 3.21 9.13 23.88
C GLY A 12 2.80 10.04 22.72
N GLY A 13 1.70 9.77 22.02
CA GLY A 13 1.20 10.64 20.94
C GLY A 13 1.64 10.24 19.52
N ILE A 14 2.28 9.07 19.36
CA ILE A 14 2.59 8.51 18.03
C ILE A 14 1.36 7.76 17.49
N ALA A 15 0.92 8.08 16.28
CA ALA A 15 -0.22 7.39 15.66
C ALA A 15 0.07 5.89 15.44
N PRO A 16 -0.94 5.01 15.50
CA PRO A 16 -0.74 3.59 15.25
C PRO A 16 -0.43 3.31 13.76
N GLY A 17 0.28 2.21 13.50
CA GLY A 17 0.57 1.75 12.14
C GLY A 17 1.76 2.44 11.47
N LEU A 18 2.65 3.04 12.25
CA LEU A 18 3.91 3.64 11.78
C LEU A 18 5.09 2.73 12.10
N LEU A 19 6.24 3.00 11.47
CA LEU A 19 7.49 2.29 11.74
C LEU A 19 8.18 2.89 12.97
N PRO A 20 8.40 2.10 14.04
CA PRO A 20 9.19 2.52 15.20
C PRO A 20 10.64 2.87 14.85
N ALA A 21 11.27 3.71 15.68
CA ALA A 21 12.63 4.22 15.46
C ALA A 21 13.72 3.17 15.20
N ASP A 22 13.57 1.97 15.74
CA ASP A 22 14.52 0.87 15.66
C ASP A 22 14.33 -0.04 14.43
N VAL A 23 13.33 0.21 13.59
CA VAL A 23 13.08 -0.59 12.40
C VAL A 23 14.09 -0.31 11.29
N ASP A 24 14.61 -1.39 10.69
CA ASP A 24 15.37 -1.34 9.44
C ASP A 24 14.45 -1.06 8.24
N VAL A 25 14.41 0.21 7.82
CA VAL A 25 13.61 0.66 6.68
C VAL A 25 14.01 -0.03 5.39
N GLU A 26 15.28 -0.36 5.18
CA GLU A 26 15.73 -1.04 3.96
C GLU A 26 15.23 -2.49 3.91
N ALA A 27 15.16 -3.16 5.05
CA ALA A 27 14.53 -4.48 5.13
C ALA A 27 13.01 -4.42 4.86
N VAL A 28 12.31 -3.41 5.42
CA VAL A 28 10.90 -3.15 5.09
C VAL A 28 10.72 -2.95 3.59
N LEU A 29 11.57 -2.12 2.98
CA LEU A 29 11.48 -1.83 1.56
C LEU A 29 11.80 -3.03 0.70
N ARG A 30 12.66 -3.95 1.13
CA ARG A 30 13.03 -5.13 0.36
C ARG A 30 11.97 -6.22 0.43
N ASP A 31 11.48 -6.50 1.63
CA ASP A 31 10.77 -7.74 1.94
C ASP A 31 9.36 -7.51 2.51
N GLY A 32 9.00 -6.25 2.79
CA GLY A 32 7.77 -5.89 3.46
C GLY A 32 6.51 -6.13 2.62
N ASP A 33 5.42 -6.44 3.33
CA ASP A 33 4.08 -6.57 2.73
C ASP A 33 3.35 -5.22 2.57
N GLU A 34 2.08 -5.26 2.13
CA GLU A 34 1.31 -4.02 1.94
C GLU A 34 1.21 -3.17 3.21
N ARG A 35 1.11 -3.80 4.37
CA ARG A 35 0.94 -3.10 5.65
C ARG A 35 2.24 -2.41 6.03
N GLU A 36 3.36 -3.11 5.89
CA GLU A 36 4.70 -2.59 6.22
C GLU A 36 5.12 -1.48 5.23
N LEU A 37 4.82 -1.63 3.94
CA LEU A 37 5.07 -0.59 2.94
C LEU A 37 4.17 0.64 3.15
N ALA A 38 2.90 0.46 3.51
CA ALA A 38 2.02 1.56 3.88
C ALA A 38 2.52 2.28 5.15
N ALA A 39 3.04 1.54 6.13
CA ALA A 39 3.64 2.12 7.33
C ALA A 39 4.87 2.98 6.99
N ALA A 40 5.74 2.55 6.08
CA ALA A 40 6.89 3.34 5.62
C ALA A 40 6.44 4.66 4.98
N TRP A 41 5.46 4.62 4.09
CA TRP A 41 4.87 5.79 3.45
C TRP A 41 4.26 6.78 4.46
N ASN A 42 3.48 6.29 5.41
CA ASN A 42 2.84 7.13 6.43
C ASN A 42 3.86 7.71 7.41
N THR A 43 4.88 6.92 7.78
CA THR A 43 5.97 7.37 8.68
C THR A 43 6.70 8.58 8.11
N TYR A 44 6.93 8.61 6.79
CA TYR A 44 7.52 9.78 6.15
C TYR A 44 6.67 11.05 6.33
N PHE A 45 5.34 10.99 6.14
CA PHE A 45 4.49 12.17 6.29
C PHE A 45 4.41 12.67 7.73
N GLU A 46 4.32 11.75 8.68
CA GLU A 46 4.31 12.09 10.11
C GLU A 46 5.62 12.78 10.50
N ARG A 47 6.76 12.25 10.03
CA ARG A 47 8.06 12.89 10.25
C ARG A 47 8.19 14.23 9.56
N ALA A 48 7.72 14.35 8.32
CA ALA A 48 7.79 15.61 7.57
C ALA A 48 6.94 16.71 8.22
N LEU A 49 5.80 16.34 8.82
CA LEU A 49 4.98 17.27 9.62
C LEU A 49 5.71 17.68 10.89
N ALA A 50 6.21 16.72 11.66
CA ALA A 50 6.93 16.99 12.90
C ALA A 50 8.18 17.86 12.67
N GLN A 51 8.98 17.55 11.64
CA GLN A 51 10.14 18.35 11.22
C GLN A 51 9.77 19.79 10.89
N ARG A 52 8.64 20.01 10.20
CA ARG A 52 8.18 21.34 9.84
C ARG A 52 7.85 22.17 11.08
N ILE A 53 7.20 21.56 12.06
CA ILE A 53 6.80 22.24 13.30
C ILE A 53 8.02 22.52 14.17
N THR A 54 8.95 21.57 14.30
CA THR A 54 10.18 21.77 15.09
C THR A 54 11.12 22.80 14.45
N ALA A 55 11.04 23.00 13.14
CA ALA A 55 11.83 24.01 12.42
C ALA A 55 11.16 25.39 12.36
N ASP A 56 9.91 25.52 12.78
CA ASP A 56 9.16 26.77 12.75
C ASP A 56 9.62 27.68 13.93
N PRO A 57 10.23 28.84 13.67
CA PRO A 57 10.71 29.73 14.72
C PRO A 57 9.58 30.35 15.56
N ASP A 58 8.35 30.35 15.06
CA ASP A 58 7.17 30.88 15.75
C ASP A 58 6.40 29.79 16.53
N ALA A 59 6.86 28.53 16.48
CA ALA A 59 6.23 27.44 17.21
C ALA A 59 6.35 27.63 18.72
N ARG A 60 5.30 27.24 19.44
CA ARG A 60 5.31 27.25 20.91
C ARG A 60 6.25 26.15 21.41
N PRO A 61 7.07 26.42 22.45
CA PRO A 61 8.00 25.43 23.00
C PRO A 61 7.33 24.11 23.38
N GLU A 62 6.14 24.14 24.00
CA GLU A 62 5.43 22.92 24.38
C GLU A 62 4.98 22.10 23.16
N GLY A 63 4.73 22.76 22.03
CA GLY A 63 4.45 22.09 20.76
C GLY A 63 5.70 21.44 20.17
N VAL A 64 6.84 22.14 20.21
CA VAL A 64 8.12 21.63 19.72
C VAL A 64 8.51 20.35 20.46
N ASP A 65 8.46 20.34 21.80
CA ASP A 65 8.82 19.18 22.63
C ASP A 65 8.01 17.92 22.26
N VAL A 66 6.71 18.09 22.00
CA VAL A 66 5.84 16.97 21.57
C VAL A 66 6.28 16.41 20.22
N PHE A 67 6.58 17.27 19.24
CA PHE A 67 6.99 16.82 17.91
C PHE A 67 8.42 16.29 17.87
N GLU A 68 9.32 16.77 18.73
CA GLU A 68 10.63 16.15 18.95
C GLU A 68 10.50 14.73 19.51
N HIS A 69 9.60 14.51 20.47
CA HIS A 69 9.30 13.18 20.99
C HIS A 69 8.75 12.25 19.89
N VAL A 70 7.83 12.75 19.05
CA VAL A 70 7.33 12.00 17.89
C VAL A 70 8.48 11.64 16.93
N LEU A 71 9.36 12.58 16.59
CA LEU A 71 10.50 12.31 15.70
C LEU A 71 11.45 11.26 16.25
N ALA A 72 11.70 11.27 17.56
CA ALA A 72 12.54 10.30 18.24
C ALA A 72 11.95 8.89 18.23
N GLY A 73 10.62 8.76 18.17
CA GLY A 73 9.94 7.46 18.17
C GLY A 73 9.69 6.84 16.79
N LEU A 74 10.01 7.55 15.69
CA LEU A 74 9.73 7.10 14.33
C LEU A 74 11.00 6.76 13.53
N ALA A 75 10.96 5.68 12.73
CA ALA A 75 12.05 5.29 11.85
C ALA A 75 12.45 6.44 10.91
N PRO A 76 13.75 6.67 10.62
CA PRO A 76 14.20 7.77 9.78
C PRO A 76 13.94 7.55 8.27
N VAL A 77 12.67 7.46 7.88
CA VAL A 77 12.26 7.27 6.48
C VAL A 77 12.53 8.54 5.67
N THR A 78 13.30 8.42 4.60
CA THR A 78 13.56 9.50 3.64
C THR A 78 12.46 9.60 2.58
N ALA A 79 12.39 10.73 1.87
CA ALA A 79 11.43 10.90 0.77
C ALA A 79 11.63 9.87 -0.36
N ALA A 80 12.88 9.49 -0.67
CA ALA A 80 13.17 8.48 -1.68
C ALA A 80 12.65 7.09 -1.27
N GLN A 81 12.88 6.71 -0.01
CA GLN A 81 12.36 5.46 0.55
C GLN A 81 10.82 5.45 0.60
N ALA A 82 10.20 6.59 0.92
CA ALA A 82 8.74 6.71 0.86
C ALA A 82 8.20 6.50 -0.57
N LEU A 83 8.84 7.09 -1.58
CA LEU A 83 8.48 6.88 -2.98
C LEU A 83 8.66 5.42 -3.41
N GLU A 84 9.71 4.75 -2.96
CA GLU A 84 9.90 3.32 -3.20
C GLU A 84 8.79 2.48 -2.56
N ALA A 85 8.45 2.76 -1.29
CA ALA A 85 7.36 2.10 -0.61
C ALA A 85 6.03 2.28 -1.35
N ASN A 86 5.75 3.51 -1.82
CA ASN A 86 4.56 3.82 -2.61
C ASN A 86 4.52 3.01 -3.91
N ARG A 87 5.60 3.02 -4.69
CA ARG A 87 5.69 2.27 -5.96
C ARG A 87 5.40 0.79 -5.73
N ARG A 88 6.07 0.17 -4.75
CA ARG A 88 5.89 -1.25 -4.43
C ARG A 88 4.48 -1.56 -3.94
N LEU A 89 3.91 -0.70 -3.10
CA LEU A 89 2.53 -0.86 -2.62
C LEU A 89 1.54 -0.79 -3.79
N VAL A 90 1.70 0.15 -4.71
CA VAL A 90 0.86 0.27 -5.92
C VAL A 90 1.01 -0.97 -6.82
N GLU A 91 2.22 -1.49 -6.99
CA GLU A 91 2.48 -2.72 -7.73
C GLU A 91 1.77 -3.92 -7.12
N LEU A 92 1.85 -4.09 -5.80
CA LEU A 92 1.17 -5.17 -5.08
C LEU A 92 -0.36 -5.08 -5.19
N LEU A 93 -0.94 -3.90 -4.90
CA LEU A 93 -2.37 -3.66 -4.99
C LEU A 93 -2.90 -3.86 -6.42
N THR A 94 -2.14 -3.41 -7.42
CA THR A 94 -2.49 -3.62 -8.84
C THR A 94 -2.33 -5.08 -9.24
N GLY A 95 -1.31 -5.76 -8.73
CA GLY A 95 -1.06 -7.19 -8.94
C GLY A 95 -2.14 -8.08 -8.35
N ARG A 96 -2.78 -7.67 -7.25
CA ARG A 96 -3.89 -8.41 -6.64
C ARG A 96 -5.27 -8.06 -7.20
N ARG A 97 -5.41 -6.91 -7.86
CA ARG A 97 -6.69 -6.40 -8.38
C ARG A 97 -7.43 -7.41 -9.26
N TRP A 98 -6.73 -8.17 -10.11
CA TRP A 98 -7.38 -9.14 -11.00
C TRP A 98 -8.12 -10.24 -10.23
N MET A 99 -7.60 -10.69 -9.07
CA MET A 99 -8.29 -11.68 -8.24
C MET A 99 -9.61 -11.13 -7.72
N VAL A 100 -9.60 -9.87 -7.26
CA VAL A 100 -10.81 -9.19 -6.77
C VAL A 100 -11.81 -8.97 -7.91
N MET A 101 -11.34 -8.64 -9.13
CA MET A 101 -12.20 -8.53 -10.30
C MET A 101 -12.85 -9.87 -10.66
N ARG A 102 -12.09 -10.97 -10.61
CA ARG A 102 -12.62 -12.32 -10.82
C ARG A 102 -13.68 -12.65 -9.78
N ASP A 103 -13.37 -12.45 -8.49
CA ASP A 103 -14.30 -12.76 -7.41
C ASP A 103 -15.58 -11.91 -7.52
N ALA A 104 -15.48 -10.66 -7.98
CA ALA A 104 -16.65 -9.82 -8.29
C ALA A 104 -17.49 -10.38 -9.45
N ARG A 105 -16.85 -10.87 -10.52
CA ARG A 105 -17.56 -11.54 -11.63
C ARG A 105 -18.23 -12.84 -11.17
N GLU A 106 -17.58 -13.63 -10.32
CA GLU A 106 -18.13 -14.85 -9.73
C GLU A 106 -19.35 -14.54 -8.84
N ALA A 107 -19.36 -13.38 -8.18
CA ALA A 107 -20.50 -12.87 -7.44
C ALA A 107 -21.60 -12.23 -8.34
N GLY A 108 -21.41 -12.20 -9.66
CA GLY A 108 -22.40 -11.71 -10.63
C GLY A 108 -22.29 -10.21 -10.98
N ALA A 109 -21.26 -9.49 -10.52
CA ALA A 109 -21.06 -8.10 -10.91
C ALA A 109 -20.74 -7.99 -12.41
N SER A 110 -21.37 -7.07 -13.13
CA SER A 110 -21.11 -6.88 -14.56
C SER A 110 -19.76 -6.18 -14.81
N TRP A 111 -19.25 -6.25 -16.05
CA TRP A 111 -18.08 -5.45 -16.45
C TRP A 111 -18.31 -3.94 -16.34
N THR A 112 -19.57 -3.49 -16.41
CA THR A 112 -19.93 -2.09 -16.19
C THR A 112 -19.75 -1.71 -14.72
N ASP A 113 -20.21 -2.54 -13.79
CA ASP A 113 -20.07 -2.29 -12.34
C ASP A 113 -18.60 -2.27 -11.93
N ILE A 114 -17.82 -3.23 -12.43
CA ILE A 114 -16.38 -3.30 -12.18
C ILE A 114 -15.66 -2.09 -12.78
N GLY A 115 -16.02 -1.70 -14.01
CA GLY A 115 -15.48 -0.49 -14.64
C GLY A 115 -15.75 0.76 -13.81
N ALA A 116 -16.99 0.94 -13.35
CA ALA A 116 -17.37 2.05 -12.49
C ALA A 116 -16.57 2.08 -11.18
N ALA A 117 -16.43 0.95 -10.50
CA ALA A 117 -15.66 0.84 -9.26
C ALA A 117 -14.17 1.18 -9.44
N LEU A 118 -13.61 0.90 -10.61
CA LEU A 118 -12.21 1.18 -10.94
C LEU A 118 -12.00 2.55 -11.64
N GLY A 119 -13.07 3.30 -11.91
CA GLY A 119 -13.00 4.58 -12.64
C GLY A 119 -12.62 4.42 -14.11
N MET A 120 -13.04 3.33 -14.76
CA MET A 120 -12.77 3.03 -16.18
C MET A 120 -14.05 2.63 -16.92
N SER A 121 -13.99 2.56 -18.25
CA SER A 121 -15.11 2.06 -19.05
C SER A 121 -15.31 0.55 -18.86
N ARG A 122 -16.52 0.05 -19.17
CA ARG A 122 -16.82 -1.40 -19.25
C ARG A 122 -15.75 -2.14 -20.08
N GLN A 123 -15.46 -1.61 -21.28
CA GLN A 123 -14.49 -2.21 -22.19
C GLN A 123 -13.07 -2.19 -21.60
N GLY A 124 -12.68 -1.08 -20.96
CA GLY A 124 -11.38 -0.97 -20.31
C GLY A 124 -11.20 -1.97 -19.17
N ALA A 125 -12.25 -2.24 -18.38
CA ALA A 125 -12.20 -3.26 -17.33
C ALA A 125 -12.02 -4.67 -17.91
N TYR A 126 -12.79 -5.00 -18.95
CA TYR A 126 -12.69 -6.28 -19.65
C TYR A 126 -11.27 -6.49 -20.23
N GLU A 127 -10.77 -5.53 -21.01
CA GLU A 127 -9.45 -5.63 -21.66
C GLU A 127 -8.31 -5.70 -20.65
N TRP A 128 -8.39 -4.92 -19.57
CA TRP A 128 -7.40 -4.96 -18.50
C TRP A 128 -7.35 -6.34 -17.85
N TYR A 129 -8.51 -6.94 -17.55
CA TYR A 129 -8.58 -8.25 -16.93
C TYR A 129 -8.08 -9.35 -17.86
N GLN A 130 -8.48 -9.33 -19.13
CA GLN A 130 -8.01 -10.28 -20.14
C GLN A 130 -6.48 -10.26 -20.27
N ARG A 131 -5.89 -9.07 -20.36
CA ARG A 131 -4.43 -8.92 -20.43
C ARG A 131 -3.71 -9.45 -19.18
N LYS A 132 -4.34 -9.37 -18.00
CA LYS A 132 -3.77 -9.95 -16.78
C LYS A 132 -3.78 -11.47 -16.79
N ILE A 133 -4.83 -12.10 -17.34
CA ILE A 133 -4.85 -13.55 -17.54
C ILE A 133 -3.70 -13.96 -18.47
N GLU A 134 -3.59 -13.31 -19.63
CA GLU A 134 -2.53 -13.60 -20.62
C GLU A 134 -1.12 -13.52 -20.00
N LEU A 135 -0.85 -12.47 -19.22
CA LEU A 135 0.44 -12.32 -18.52
C LEU A 135 0.70 -13.41 -17.46
N GLN A 136 -0.34 -13.87 -16.77
CA GLN A 136 -0.21 -14.95 -15.78
C GLN A 136 0.04 -16.30 -16.46
N GLU A 137 -0.66 -16.57 -17.55
CA GLU A 137 -0.47 -17.77 -18.37
C GLU A 137 0.95 -17.84 -18.95
N GLU A 138 1.52 -16.70 -19.35
CA GLU A 138 2.86 -16.64 -19.92
C GLU A 138 3.97 -16.86 -18.86
N HIS A 139 3.80 -16.29 -17.67
CA HIS A 139 4.91 -16.19 -16.71
C HIS A 139 4.82 -17.10 -15.48
N VAL A 140 3.62 -17.54 -15.08
CA VAL A 140 3.40 -18.36 -13.87
C VAL A 140 2.27 -19.39 -14.05
N PRO A 141 2.30 -20.21 -15.13
CA PRO A 141 1.19 -21.10 -15.47
C PRO A 141 0.89 -22.14 -14.37
N GLU A 142 1.89 -22.58 -13.60
CA GLU A 142 1.72 -23.57 -12.53
C GLU A 142 1.05 -23.02 -11.25
N PHE A 143 0.97 -21.69 -11.08
CA PHE A 143 0.37 -21.03 -9.91
C PHE A 143 -0.97 -20.36 -10.20
N HIS A 144 -1.47 -20.48 -11.43
CA HIS A 144 -2.67 -19.80 -11.91
C HIS A 144 -3.75 -20.80 -12.36
N ASP A 145 -4.95 -20.72 -11.76
CA ASP A 145 -6.13 -21.42 -12.27
C ASP A 145 -6.71 -20.67 -13.47
N THR A 146 -6.10 -20.90 -14.64
CA THR A 146 -6.49 -20.33 -15.92
C THR A 146 -7.95 -20.60 -16.26
N ALA A 147 -8.44 -21.81 -15.99
CA ALA A 147 -9.79 -22.21 -16.35
C ALA A 147 -10.81 -21.37 -15.58
N ARG A 148 -10.62 -21.23 -14.27
CA ARG A 148 -11.45 -20.37 -13.42
C ARG A 148 -11.37 -18.91 -13.85
N ALA A 149 -10.16 -18.41 -14.15
CA ALA A 149 -9.98 -17.02 -14.55
C ALA A 149 -10.66 -16.70 -15.90
N ARG A 150 -10.64 -17.61 -16.87
CA ARG A 150 -11.32 -17.44 -18.17
C ARG A 150 -12.83 -17.61 -18.09
N ALA A 151 -13.34 -18.43 -17.18
CA ALA A 151 -14.78 -18.70 -17.04
C ALA A 151 -15.61 -17.44 -16.80
N VAL A 152 -15.02 -16.41 -16.18
CA VAL A 152 -15.69 -15.15 -15.86
C VAL A 152 -15.68 -14.10 -16.98
N LEU A 153 -15.04 -14.40 -18.13
CA LEU A 153 -14.97 -13.48 -19.28
C LEU A 153 -16.30 -13.33 -20.01
N GLY A 154 -17.22 -14.30 -19.91
CA GLY A 154 -18.50 -14.28 -20.61
C GLY A 154 -19.33 -13.03 -20.29
N ASP A 155 -20.22 -12.66 -21.21
CA ASP A 155 -21.18 -11.59 -20.98
C ASP A 155 -22.24 -12.06 -19.96
N THR A 156 -22.38 -11.30 -18.88
CA THR A 156 -23.61 -11.23 -18.08
C THR A 156 -24.06 -9.78 -18.07
#